data_AF-A0A379WZ12-F1
#
_entry.id   AF-A0A379WZ12-F1
#
_cell.length_a   1.000
_cell.length_b   1.000
_cell.length_c   1.000
_cell.angle_alpha   90.00
_cell.angle_beta   90.00
_cell.angle_gamma   90.00
#
_symmetry.space_group_name_H-M   'P 1'
#
loop_
_entity.id
_entity.type
_entity.pdbx_description
1 polymer ?
#
loop_
_entity_poly.entity_id
_entity_poly.type
_entity_poly.pdbx_seq_one_letter_code
_entity_poly.pdbx_strand_id
1 'polypeptide(L)'
;MSGRANLDMCLYDGGVKARSLQMKIEGSNKSGTGFQVIKSDSADTIDYAVSMNYGGRNIPVTRGVEFSLDNVDKAATRPVVLPGQRQAVRCVPVPLTLTTQPFNIREKRSGEYQGTLTVTMLMGTQTP
;
A
#
# COMPACT_ATOMS: atom_id res chain seq x y z
N MET A 1 -2.28 -14.15 -18.49
CA MET A 1 -2.76 -14.40 -17.12
C MET A 1 -2.85 -13.07 -16.38
N SER A 2 -3.75 -12.93 -15.42
CA SER A 2 -3.92 -11.72 -14.58
C SER A 2 -4.23 -12.13 -13.15
N GLY A 3 -4.08 -11.20 -12.20
CA GLY A 3 -4.31 -11.46 -10.78
C GLY A 3 -4.72 -10.19 -10.02
N ARG A 4 -5.42 -10.37 -8.91
CA ARG A 4 -5.82 -9.29 -8.02
C ARG A 4 -5.77 -9.76 -6.57
N ALA A 5 -5.26 -8.91 -5.69
CA ALA A 5 -5.30 -9.09 -4.25
C ALA A 5 -5.69 -7.78 -3.56
N ASN A 6 -6.34 -7.86 -2.40
CA ASN A 6 -6.67 -6.71 -1.57
C ASN A 6 -5.99 -6.87 -0.22
N LEU A 7 -5.40 -5.78 0.28
CA LEU A 7 -4.82 -5.70 1.62
C LEU A 7 -5.61 -4.67 2.42
N ASP A 8 -6.35 -5.14 3.42
CA ASP A 8 -7.10 -4.26 4.31
C ASP A 8 -6.17 -3.55 5.28
N MET A 9 -6.15 -2.22 5.20
CA MET A 9 -5.29 -1.37 6.01
C MET A 9 -6.10 -0.28 6.71
N CYS A 10 -5.58 0.20 7.84
CA CYS A 10 -6.16 1.32 8.58
C CYS A 10 -5.05 2.18 9.20
N LEU A 11 -5.10 3.49 8.96
CA LEU A 11 -4.12 4.43 9.51
C LEU A 11 -4.57 4.92 10.89
N TYR A 12 -3.67 4.82 11.85
CA TYR A 12 -3.86 5.36 13.20
C TYR A 12 -2.77 6.37 13.48
N ASP A 13 -3.17 7.61 13.79
CA ASP A 13 -2.29 8.75 14.00
C ASP A 13 -1.96 9.00 15.48
N GLY A 14 -2.25 8.04 16.36
CA GLY A 14 -2.06 8.20 17.80
C GLY A 14 -3.17 9.01 18.49
N GLY A 15 -4.26 9.37 17.78
CA GLY A 15 -5.33 10.21 18.32
C GLY A 15 -5.08 11.71 18.18
N VAL A 16 -4.04 12.09 17.42
CA VAL A 16 -3.64 13.49 17.19
C VAL A 16 -4.65 14.25 16.31
N LYS A 17 -5.50 13.53 15.55
CA LYS A 17 -6.41 14.08 14.55
C LYS A 17 -5.65 14.90 13.50
N ALA A 18 -4.62 14.29 12.92
CA ALA A 18 -3.80 14.90 11.89
C ALA A 18 -4.67 15.34 10.69
N ARG A 19 -4.44 16.56 10.18
CA ARG A 19 -5.16 17.06 8.99
C ARG A 19 -4.69 16.40 7.71
N SER A 20 -3.41 16.04 7.64
CA SER A 20 -2.81 15.33 6.51
C SER A 20 -1.78 14.31 6.99
N LEU A 21 -1.58 13.28 6.17
CA LEU A 21 -0.59 12.23 6.37
C LEU A 21 0.19 12.03 5.07
N GLN A 22 1.51 11.94 5.17
CA GLN A 22 2.35 11.56 4.05
C GLN A 22 2.52 10.04 4.01
N MET A 23 2.38 9.47 2.83
CA MET A 23 2.49 8.04 2.58
C MET A 23 3.59 7.79 1.56
N LYS A 24 4.37 6.75 1.78
CA LYS A 24 5.31 6.20 0.79
C LYS A 24 5.13 4.70 0.75
N ILE A 25 5.07 4.14 -0.46
CA ILE A 25 4.98 2.70 -0.65
C ILE A 25 6.14 2.26 -1.53
N GLU A 26 6.98 1.41 -0.96
CA GLU A 26 8.09 0.75 -1.64
C GLU A 26 7.76 -0.72 -1.88
N GLY A 27 8.48 -1.33 -2.80
CA GLY A 27 8.38 -2.77 -2.97
C GLY A 27 9.52 -3.33 -3.80
N SER A 28 9.58 -4.66 -3.86
CA SER A 28 10.57 -5.37 -4.65
C SER A 28 10.57 -4.92 -6.12
N ASN A 29 11.77 -4.77 -6.66
CA ASN A 29 12.02 -4.37 -8.03
C ASN A 29 13.42 -4.86 -8.44
N LYS A 30 13.52 -5.46 -9.63
CA LYS A 30 14.80 -5.80 -10.26
C LYS A 30 15.20 -4.80 -11.33
N SER A 31 14.22 -4.22 -12.03
CA SER A 31 14.43 -3.12 -12.99
C SER A 31 13.20 -2.23 -13.16
N GLY A 32 13.42 -0.99 -13.62
CA GLY A 32 12.37 -0.02 -13.89
C GLY A 32 11.78 0.63 -12.64
N THR A 33 10.62 1.27 -12.80
CA THR A 33 9.98 2.08 -11.75
C THR A 33 8.75 1.41 -11.11
N GLY A 34 8.26 0.30 -11.67
CA GLY A 34 7.08 -0.41 -11.20
C GLY A 34 7.32 -1.31 -9.98
N PHE A 35 6.26 -1.96 -9.51
CA PHE A 35 6.36 -3.02 -8.49
C PHE A 35 6.46 -4.39 -9.15
N GLN A 36 7.31 -5.27 -8.58
CA GLN A 36 7.57 -6.59 -9.13
C GLN A 36 7.54 -7.67 -8.06
N VAL A 37 7.00 -8.82 -8.41
CA VAL A 37 7.37 -10.09 -7.75
C VAL A 37 8.44 -10.77 -8.60
N ILE A 38 9.40 -11.40 -7.93
CA ILE A 38 10.65 -11.88 -8.52
C ILE A 38 10.77 -13.37 -8.24
N LYS A 39 11.14 -14.14 -9.25
CA LYS A 39 11.44 -15.55 -9.08
C LYS A 39 12.87 -15.71 -8.53
N SER A 40 13.02 -16.44 -7.43
CA SER A 40 14.27 -16.52 -6.65
C SER A 40 15.47 -17.07 -7.41
N ASP A 41 15.25 -17.96 -8.38
CA ASP A 41 16.29 -18.67 -9.14
C ASP A 41 16.55 -18.09 -10.55
N SER A 42 15.98 -16.92 -10.88
CA SER A 42 16.10 -16.35 -12.23
C SER A 42 15.97 -14.82 -12.27
N ALA A 43 15.98 -14.26 -13.49
CA ALA A 43 15.68 -12.85 -13.71
C ALA A 43 14.21 -12.57 -14.06
N ASP A 44 13.37 -13.60 -14.05
CA ASP A 44 11.96 -13.44 -14.35
C ASP A 44 11.28 -12.61 -13.26
N THR A 45 10.56 -11.59 -13.70
CA THR A 45 9.70 -10.77 -12.85
C THR A 45 8.28 -10.77 -13.39
N ILE A 46 7.32 -10.49 -12.51
CA ILE A 46 5.93 -10.19 -12.90
C ILE A 46 5.59 -8.83 -12.32
N ASP A 47 5.22 -7.89 -13.19
CA ASP A 47 4.83 -6.55 -12.80
C ASP A 47 3.42 -6.52 -12.20
N TYR A 48 3.23 -5.70 -11.18
CA TYR A 48 1.92 -5.38 -10.64
C TYR A 48 1.78 -3.88 -10.34
N ALA A 49 0.54 -3.41 -10.38
CA ALA A 49 0.18 -2.06 -9.98
C ALA A 49 -0.40 -2.08 -8.56
N VAL A 50 -0.15 -1.00 -7.82
CA VAL A 50 -0.72 -0.76 -6.49
C VAL A 50 -1.63 0.46 -6.58
N SER A 51 -2.80 0.37 -5.96
CA SER A 51 -3.67 1.52 -5.74
C SER A 51 -4.23 1.51 -4.33
N MET A 52 -4.39 2.69 -3.74
CA MET A 52 -4.94 2.89 -2.41
C MET A 52 -6.35 3.47 -2.52
N ASN A 53 -7.32 2.88 -1.82
CA ASN A 53 -8.62 3.54 -1.67
C ASN A 53 -8.59 4.47 -0.45
N TYR A 54 -8.91 5.74 -0.64
CA TYR A 54 -9.05 6.70 0.45
C TYR A 54 -10.31 7.54 0.24
N GLY A 55 -11.26 7.44 1.18
CA GLY A 55 -12.55 8.14 1.09
C GLY A 55 -13.35 7.78 -0.18
N GLY A 56 -13.23 6.53 -0.66
CA GLY A 56 -13.86 6.07 -1.89
C GLY A 56 -13.08 6.40 -3.17
N ARG A 57 -12.03 7.22 -3.11
CA ARG A 57 -11.18 7.55 -4.26
C ARG A 57 -10.07 6.53 -4.41
N ASN A 58 -9.85 6.04 -5.63
CA ASN A 58 -8.71 5.17 -5.93
C ASN A 58 -7.50 6.01 -6.34
N ILE A 59 -6.46 6.00 -5.51
CA ILE A 59 -5.21 6.72 -5.71
C ILE A 59 -4.19 5.74 -6.32
N PRO A 60 -3.71 5.95 -7.56
CA PRO A 60 -2.63 5.15 -8.11
C PRO A 60 -1.34 5.43 -7.34
N VAL A 61 -0.59 4.37 -7.02
CA VAL A 61 0.64 4.47 -6.25
C VAL A 61 1.83 4.25 -7.17
N THR A 62 2.76 5.19 -7.16
CA THR A 62 4.06 5.06 -7.81
C THR A 62 5.09 4.61 -6.78
N ARG A 63 5.84 3.54 -7.09
CA ARG A 63 6.81 2.96 -6.17
C ARG A 63 7.84 4.00 -5.71
N GLY A 64 7.97 4.14 -4.40
CA GLY A 64 8.97 5.01 -3.75
C GLY A 64 8.66 6.50 -3.83
N VAL A 65 7.54 6.91 -4.43
CA VAL A 65 7.11 8.31 -4.49
C VAL A 65 6.19 8.61 -3.31
N GLU A 66 6.48 9.69 -2.60
CA GLU A 66 5.63 10.18 -1.52
C GLU A 66 4.37 10.84 -2.06
N PHE A 67 3.25 10.65 -1.35
CA PHE A 67 1.98 11.30 -1.65
C PHE A 67 1.23 11.67 -0.37
N SER A 68 0.40 12.72 -0.43
CA SER A 68 -0.38 13.20 0.72
C SER A 68 -1.79 12.63 0.70
N LEU A 69 -2.27 12.24 1.88
CA LEU A 69 -3.68 12.08 2.18
C LEU A 69 -4.13 13.30 2.97
N ASP A 70 -5.03 14.11 2.40
CA ASP A 70 -5.53 15.32 3.04
C ASP A 70 -6.92 15.12 3.66
N ASN A 71 -7.33 16.03 4.54
CA ASN A 71 -8.60 15.99 5.28
C ASN A 71 -8.79 14.71 6.11
N VAL A 72 -7.69 14.17 6.64
CA VAL A 72 -7.67 12.93 7.42
C VAL A 72 -8.49 13.07 8.72
N ASP A 73 -8.47 14.26 9.32
CA ASP A 73 -9.25 14.64 10.50
C ASP A 73 -10.78 14.58 10.28
N LYS A 74 -11.22 14.62 9.02
CA LYS A 74 -12.63 14.54 8.61
C LYS A 74 -12.98 13.22 7.94
N ALA A 75 -12.02 12.32 7.76
CA ALA A 75 -12.25 11.06 7.08
C ALA A 75 -13.16 10.14 7.90
N ALA A 76 -13.89 9.26 7.22
CA ALA A 76 -14.65 8.21 7.88
C ALA A 76 -13.69 7.29 8.65
N THR A 77 -14.03 6.98 9.91
CA THR A 77 -13.22 6.13 10.78
C THR A 77 -13.96 4.89 11.21
N ARG A 78 -13.20 3.83 11.51
CA ARG A 78 -13.74 2.61 12.14
C ARG A 78 -12.98 2.28 13.42
N PRO A 79 -13.63 1.62 14.39
CA PRO A 79 -12.93 1.14 15.57
C PRO A 79 -12.01 -0.04 15.23
N VAL A 80 -10.80 -0.06 15.81
CA VAL A 80 -9.88 -1.21 15.80
C VAL A 80 -9.26 -1.38 17.19
N VAL A 81 -8.98 -2.63 17.58
CA VAL A 81 -8.27 -2.94 18.82
C VAL A 81 -6.82 -3.23 18.47
N LEU A 82 -5.91 -2.42 18.98
CA LEU A 82 -4.48 -2.63 18.78
C LEU A 82 -3.95 -3.72 19.72
N PRO A 83 -2.93 -4.49 19.31
CA PRO A 83 -2.27 -5.45 20.18
C PRO A 83 -1.85 -4.82 21.52
N GLY A 84 -2.24 -5.43 22.64
CA GLY A 84 -1.92 -4.94 23.98
C GLY A 84 -2.84 -3.83 24.52
N GLN A 85 -3.82 -3.34 23.75
CA GLN A 85 -4.80 -2.35 24.21
C GLN A 85 -6.16 -2.98 24.50
N ARG A 86 -6.84 -2.49 25.54
CA ARG A 86 -8.21 -2.93 25.90
C ARG A 86 -9.31 -2.09 25.26
N GLN A 87 -9.00 -0.83 24.94
CA GLN A 87 -9.96 0.11 24.36
C GLN A 87 -9.75 0.19 22.85
N ALA A 88 -10.86 0.31 22.11
CA ALA A 88 -10.80 0.49 20.66
C ALA A 88 -10.34 1.91 20.31
N VAL A 89 -9.43 2.02 19.34
CA VAL A 89 -9.02 3.28 18.75
C VAL A 89 -9.74 3.50 17.41
N ARG A 90 -9.89 4.77 17.01
CA ARG A 90 -10.43 5.12 15.69
C ARG A 90 -9.28 5.17 14.69
N CYS A 91 -9.44 4.51 13.56
CA CYS A 91 -8.47 4.55 12.46
C CYS A 91 -9.19 4.84 11.13
N VAL A 92 -8.43 5.34 10.15
CA VAL A 92 -8.92 5.68 8.80
C VAL A 92 -8.66 4.52 7.84
N PRO A 93 -9.68 3.87 7.26
CA PRO A 93 -9.49 2.77 6.33
C PRO A 93 -8.82 3.22 5.03
N VAL A 94 -7.77 2.50 4.62
CA VAL A 94 -7.01 2.79 3.39
C VAL A 94 -6.60 1.51 2.63
N PRO A 95 -7.54 0.63 2.25
CA PRO A 95 -7.18 -0.66 1.67
C PRO A 95 -6.36 -0.48 0.38
N LEU A 96 -5.38 -1.35 0.20
CA LEU A 96 -4.60 -1.43 -1.04
C LEU A 96 -5.18 -2.50 -1.95
N THR A 97 -5.29 -2.20 -3.24
CA THR A 97 -5.49 -3.19 -4.29
C THR A 97 -4.18 -3.39 -5.04
N LEU A 98 -3.73 -4.64 -5.14
CA LEU A 98 -2.61 -5.08 -5.98
C LEU A 98 -3.19 -5.77 -7.21
N THR A 99 -2.78 -5.34 -8.41
CA THR A 99 -3.28 -5.90 -9.68
C THR A 99 -2.12 -6.27 -10.58
N THR A 100 -2.00 -7.55 -10.91
CA THR A 100 -1.06 -8.05 -11.92
C THR A 100 -1.65 -7.79 -13.30
N GLN A 101 -0.93 -7.03 -14.12
CA GLN A 101 -1.35 -6.73 -15.50
C GLN A 101 -1.35 -8.01 -16.35
N PRO A 102 -2.19 -8.09 -17.41
CA PRO A 102 -2.15 -9.22 -18.33
C PRO A 102 -0.75 -9.44 -18.90
N PHE A 103 -0.21 -10.65 -18.73
CA PHE A 103 1.07 -11.06 -19.31
C PHE A 103 0.96 -12.42 -20.01
N ASN A 104 1.88 -12.68 -20.94
CA ASN A 104 1.98 -13.97 -21.63
C ASN A 104 2.65 -14.99 -20.71
N ILE A 105 1.89 -16.02 -20.32
CA ILE A 105 2.40 -17.05 -19.41
C ILE A 105 3.54 -17.88 -20.02
N ARG A 106 3.63 -17.96 -21.36
CA ARG A 106 4.71 -18.67 -22.05
C ARG A 106 6.06 -17.97 -21.95
N GLU A 107 6.07 -16.69 -21.60
CA GLU A 107 7.27 -15.87 -21.42
C GLU A 107 7.76 -15.86 -19.96
N LYS A 108 7.09 -16.60 -19.07
CA LYS A 108 7.42 -16.68 -17.64
C LYS A 108 7.66 -18.13 -17.24
N ARG A 109 8.73 -18.37 -16.48
CA ARG A 109 9.01 -19.70 -15.92
C ARG A 109 7.96 -20.08 -14.88
N SER A 110 7.59 -21.35 -14.86
CA SER A 110 6.71 -21.88 -13.82
C SER A 110 7.38 -21.84 -12.44
N GLY A 111 6.56 -21.69 -11.40
CA GLY A 111 6.99 -21.68 -10.00
C GLY A 111 6.56 -20.42 -9.25
N GLU A 112 7.10 -20.27 -8.06
CA GLU A 112 6.74 -19.19 -7.15
C GLU A 112 7.53 -17.90 -7.45
N TYR A 113 6.82 -16.77 -7.38
CA TYR A 113 7.38 -15.44 -7.45
C TYR A 113 7.07 -14.74 -6.12
N GLN A 114 8.05 -14.06 -5.54
CA GLN A 114 7.92 -13.39 -4.26
C GLN A 114 8.36 -11.93 -4.34
N GLY A 115 7.81 -11.10 -3.46
CA GLY A 115 8.21 -9.71 -3.32
C GLY A 115 7.73 -9.17 -1.98
N THR A 116 8.38 -8.11 -1.53
CA THR A 116 8.04 -7.39 -0.31
C THR A 116 7.39 -6.07 -0.69
N LEU A 117 6.35 -5.66 0.05
CA LEU A 117 5.77 -4.33 -0.02
C LEU A 117 6.00 -3.65 1.34
N THR A 118 6.60 -2.47 1.33
CA THR A 118 6.83 -1.67 2.54
C THR A 118 5.95 -0.43 2.48
N VAL A 119 5.08 -0.25 3.47
CA VAL A 119 4.23 0.93 3.58
C VAL A 119 4.72 1.80 4.74
N THR A 120 5.07 3.04 4.43
CA THR A 120 5.52 4.03 5.39
C THR A 120 4.47 5.13 5.52
N MET A 121 4.09 5.43 6.76
CA MET A 121 3.25 6.56 7.13
C MET A 121 4.10 7.55 7.90
N LEU A 122 4.10 8.80 7.45
CA LEU A 122 4.78 9.92 8.09
C LEU A 122 3.73 10.94 8.51
N MET A 123 3.74 11.30 9.80
CA MET A 123 2.96 12.43 10.27
C MET A 123 3.67 13.71 9.81
N GLY A 124 2.98 14.58 9.06
CA GLY A 124 3.52 15.88 8.72
C GLY A 124 3.90 16.61 10.00
N THR A 125 5.10 17.18 10.06
CA THR A 125 5.49 18.05 11.17
C THR A 125 4.53 19.24 11.17
N GLN A 126 3.65 19.32 12.16
CA GLN A 126 2.99 20.59 12.45
C GLN A 126 4.11 21.54 12.87
N THR A 127 4.36 22.58 12.08
CA THR A 127 5.20 23.69 12.53
C THR A 127 4.59 24.23 13.83
N PRO A 128 5.37 24.36 14.91
CA PRO A 128 4.88 24.80 16.22
C PRO A 128 4.25 26.20 16.18
#